data_AF-A0AA86JMW9-F1
#
_entry.id   AF-A0AA86JMW9-F1
#
_cell.length_a   1.000
_cell.length_b   1.000
_cell.length_c   1.000
_cell.angle_alpha   90.00
_cell.angle_beta   90.00
_cell.angle_gamma   90.00
#
_symmetry.space_group_name_H-M   'P 1'
#
loop_
_entity.id
_entity.type
_entity.pdbx_description
1 polymer ?
#
loop_
_entity_poly.entity_id
_entity_poly.type
_entity_poly.pdbx_seq_one_letter_code
_entity_poly.pdbx_strand_id
1 'polypeptide(L)'
;MMGDGVAIIPTTNLVKSPADGEITVVMSESKHAVGIRFENGVEALIHVGIDTVSMNGQGFEVFVKEGDKVKQGDNLIKFDPGLIKEKGFVADTMLVITNHLDYPSMELITGNEVYAGESTVVKF
;
A
#
# COMPACT_ATOMS: atom_id res chain seq x y z
N MET A 1 -10.92 12.16 7.67
CA MET A 1 -10.14 10.90 7.65
C MET A 1 -10.00 10.46 6.21
N MET A 2 -8.86 9.88 5.83
CA MET A 2 -8.53 9.55 4.43
C MET A 2 -9.26 8.30 3.90
N GLY A 3 -9.65 7.40 4.80
CA GLY A 3 -10.35 6.15 4.51
C GLY A 3 -10.34 5.22 5.72
N ASP A 4 -10.79 3.98 5.52
CA ASP A 4 -10.67 2.89 6.49
C ASP A 4 -9.91 1.72 5.86
N GLY A 5 -9.29 0.86 6.66
CA GLY A 5 -8.41 -0.19 6.12
C GLY A 5 -7.59 -0.92 7.17
N VAL A 6 -6.49 -1.54 6.71
CA VAL A 6 -5.62 -2.37 7.56
C VAL A 6 -4.20 -1.82 7.62
N ALA A 7 -3.55 -2.01 8.77
CA ALA A 7 -2.12 -1.85 8.92
C ALA A 7 -1.45 -3.23 8.95
N ILE A 8 -0.31 -3.35 8.28
CA ILE A 8 0.48 -4.57 8.14
C ILE A 8 1.87 -4.27 8.70
N ILE A 9 2.29 -5.07 9.68
CA ILE A 9 3.67 -5.03 10.20
C ILE A 9 4.52 -5.87 9.23
N PRO A 10 5.42 -5.24 8.43
CA PRO A 10 6.09 -5.97 7.37
C PRO A 10 7.20 -6.86 7.91
N THR A 11 7.25 -8.09 7.42
CA THR A 11 8.37 -9.04 7.59
C THR A 11 9.25 -9.13 6.35
N THR A 12 8.81 -8.52 5.25
CA THR A 12 9.53 -8.42 3.97
C THR A 12 9.70 -6.95 3.59
N ASN A 13 10.33 -6.69 2.45
CA ASN A 13 10.72 -5.36 2.00
C ASN A 13 10.07 -4.96 0.68
N LEU A 14 8.97 -5.63 0.30
CA LEU A 14 8.35 -5.50 -1.01
C LEU A 14 6.82 -5.45 -0.90
N VAL A 15 6.26 -4.33 -1.35
CA VAL A 15 4.83 -4.13 -1.55
C VAL A 15 4.47 -4.65 -2.94
N LYS A 16 3.43 -5.48 -2.99
CA LYS A 16 2.87 -6.02 -4.22
C LYS A 16 1.43 -5.55 -4.41
N SER A 17 0.96 -5.52 -5.66
CA SER A 17 -0.43 -5.19 -5.95
C SER A 17 -1.37 -6.22 -5.32
N PRO A 18 -2.36 -5.79 -4.53
CA PRO A 18 -3.30 -6.72 -3.88
C PRO A 18 -4.33 -7.27 -4.85
N ALA A 19 -4.57 -6.60 -5.98
CA ALA A 19 -5.52 -7.00 -7.02
C ALA A 19 -5.16 -6.36 -8.37
N ASP A 20 -5.89 -6.74 -9.41
CA ASP A 20 -5.80 -6.13 -10.73
C ASP A 20 -6.37 -4.70 -10.71
N GLY A 21 -5.69 -3.76 -11.36
CA GLY A 21 -6.12 -2.37 -11.38
C GLY A 21 -5.24 -1.43 -12.19
N GLU A 22 -5.52 -0.15 -12.02
CA GLU A 22 -4.80 0.96 -12.64
C GLU A 22 -4.20 1.85 -11.54
N ILE A 23 -2.92 2.20 -11.68
CA ILE A 23 -2.24 3.12 -10.75
C ILE A 23 -2.80 4.53 -10.94
N THR A 24 -3.39 5.09 -9.89
CA THR A 24 -4.03 6.42 -9.91
C THR A 24 -3.15 7.53 -9.36
N VAL A 25 -2.20 7.19 -8.50
CA VAL A 25 -1.23 8.14 -7.96
C VAL A 25 0.05 7.43 -7.56
N VAL A 26 1.18 8.10 -7.79
CA VAL A 26 2.48 7.71 -7.25
C VAL A 26 3.07 8.93 -6.57
N MET A 27 3.46 8.80 -5.30
CA MET A 27 4.22 9.86 -4.61
C MET A 27 5.64 9.90 -5.16
N SER A 28 5.86 10.43 -6.36
CA SER A 28 7.09 10.24 -7.14
C SER A 28 8.35 10.80 -6.48
N GLU A 29 8.24 11.88 -5.69
CA GLU A 29 9.36 12.46 -4.96
C GLU A 29 9.78 11.61 -3.75
N SER A 30 8.81 11.25 -2.90
CA SER A 30 9.07 10.56 -1.64
C SER A 30 8.96 9.04 -1.72
N LYS A 31 8.38 8.51 -2.80
CA LYS A 31 8.33 7.10 -3.23
C LYS A 31 7.70 6.10 -2.25
N HIS A 32 7.05 6.58 -1.20
CA HIS A 32 6.57 5.77 -0.09
C HIS A 32 5.10 5.31 -0.26
N ALA A 33 4.37 5.82 -1.25
CA ALA A 33 2.95 5.50 -1.42
C ALA A 33 2.51 5.40 -2.88
N VAL A 34 1.54 4.51 -3.11
CA VAL A 34 0.90 4.26 -4.40
C VAL A 34 -0.61 4.16 -4.20
N GLY A 35 -1.38 4.82 -5.06
CA GLY A 35 -2.82 4.64 -5.15
C GLY A 35 -3.19 3.79 -6.35
N ILE A 36 -4.22 2.97 -6.19
CA ILE A 36 -4.69 2.00 -7.18
C ILE A 36 -6.21 2.08 -7.22
N ARG A 37 -6.77 2.10 -8.42
CA ARG A 37 -8.20 1.84 -8.65
C ARG A 37 -8.35 0.44 -9.22
N PHE A 38 -9.05 -0.43 -8.49
CA PHE A 38 -9.33 -1.78 -8.93
C PHE A 38 -10.48 -1.81 -9.95
N GLU A 39 -10.59 -2.92 -10.70
CA GLU A 39 -11.62 -3.07 -11.75
C GLU A 39 -13.07 -3.00 -11.21
N ASN A 40 -13.28 -3.29 -9.92
CA ASN A 40 -14.57 -3.17 -9.24
C ASN A 40 -14.89 -1.75 -8.72
N GLY A 41 -14.06 -0.75 -9.05
CA GLY A 41 -14.24 0.65 -8.66
C GLY A 41 -13.68 1.02 -7.29
N VAL A 42 -13.16 0.06 -6.52
CA VAL A 42 -12.54 0.33 -5.22
C VAL A 42 -11.26 1.13 -5.44
N GLU A 43 -11.10 2.20 -4.66
CA GLU A 43 -9.89 3.02 -4.63
C GLU A 43 -9.11 2.72 -3.36
N ALA A 44 -7.88 2.26 -3.53
CA ALA A 44 -6.98 1.90 -2.46
C ALA A 44 -5.72 2.78 -2.50
N LEU A 45 -5.23 3.16 -1.32
CA LEU A 45 -3.94 3.78 -1.11
C LEU A 45 -3.08 2.85 -0.27
N ILE A 46 -1.92 2.47 -0.79
CA ILE A 46 -0.89 1.76 -0.04
C ILE A 46 0.17 2.76 0.38
N HIS A 47 0.39 2.90 1.69
CA HIS A 47 1.30 3.86 2.29
C HIS A 47 2.32 3.15 3.19
N VAL A 48 3.60 3.20 2.83
CA VAL A 48 4.68 2.49 3.53
C VAL A 48 5.23 3.35 4.66
N GLY A 49 5.01 2.91 5.91
CA GLY A 49 5.46 3.59 7.11
C GLY A 49 4.61 4.79 7.52
N ILE A 50 4.95 5.39 8.65
CA ILE A 50 4.27 6.60 9.19
C ILE A 50 5.24 7.77 9.11
N ASP A 51 4.78 8.90 8.57
CA ASP A 51 5.55 10.13 8.33
C ASP A 51 6.80 9.95 7.43
N THR A 52 6.87 8.83 6.70
CA THR A 52 7.99 8.47 5.82
C THR A 52 8.12 9.36 4.59
N VAL A 53 7.14 10.21 4.29
CA VAL A 53 7.27 11.30 3.32
C VAL A 53 8.51 12.17 3.61
N SER A 54 8.82 12.40 4.89
CA SER A 54 9.99 13.18 5.34
C SER A 54 11.34 12.50 5.06
N MET A 55 11.35 11.22 4.65
CA MET A 55 12.56 10.54 4.21
C MET A 55 12.99 10.93 2.78
N ASN A 56 12.18 11.72 2.06
CA ASN A 56 12.51 12.26 0.73
C ASN A 56 13.00 11.17 -0.25
N GLY A 57 12.32 10.02 -0.28
CA GLY A 57 12.63 8.90 -1.18
C GLY A 57 13.79 8.01 -0.75
N GLN A 58 14.48 8.32 0.36
CA GLN A 58 15.58 7.50 0.84
C GLN A 58 15.04 6.18 1.43
N GLY A 59 15.55 5.06 0.94
CA GLY A 59 15.08 3.73 1.34
C GLY A 59 13.85 3.26 0.58
N PHE A 60 13.46 3.93 -0.51
CA PHE A 60 12.31 3.55 -1.34
C PHE A 60 12.66 3.49 -2.83
N GLU A 61 12.15 2.46 -3.49
CA GLU A 61 12.21 2.26 -4.93
C GLU A 61 10.79 1.93 -5.42
N VAL A 62 10.30 2.66 -6.42
CA VAL A 62 8.96 2.45 -6.99
C VAL A 62 9.11 1.84 -8.38
N PHE A 63 8.32 0.82 -8.67
CA PHE A 63 8.37 0.06 -9.93
C PHE A 63 7.30 0.45 -10.95
N VAL A 64 6.37 1.32 -10.57
CA VAL A 64 5.21 1.71 -11.38
C VAL A 64 5.09 3.23 -11.50
N LYS A 65 4.34 3.70 -12.49
CA LYS A 65 3.96 5.10 -12.68
C LYS A 65 2.44 5.23 -12.79
N GLU A 66 1.95 6.46 -12.62
CA GLU A 66 0.54 6.78 -12.83
C GLU A 66 0.07 6.37 -14.24
N GLY A 67 -1.11 5.76 -14.31
CA GLY A 67 -1.70 5.21 -15.53
C GLY A 67 -1.22 3.80 -15.91
N ASP A 68 -0.25 3.22 -15.19
CA ASP A 68 0.14 1.83 -15.43
C ASP A 68 -0.99 0.88 -15.02
N LYS A 69 -1.18 -0.18 -15.82
CA LYS A 69 -2.02 -1.32 -15.43
C LYS A 69 -1.18 -2.34 -14.68
N VAL A 70 -1.69 -2.82 -13.57
CA VAL A 70 -1.04 -3.82 -12.71
C VAL A 70 -1.94 -5.04 -12.54
N LYS A 71 -1.30 -6.19 -12.33
CA LYS A 71 -1.91 -7.45 -11.93
C LYS A 71 -1.63 -7.77 -10.48
N GLN A 72 -2.49 -8.57 -9.86
CA GLN A 72 -2.25 -9.10 -8.53
C GLN A 72 -0.85 -9.71 -8.44
N GLY A 73 -0.09 -9.31 -7.42
CA GLY A 73 1.27 -9.78 -7.19
C GLY A 73 2.38 -8.99 -7.89
N ASP A 74 2.05 -8.05 -8.78
CA ASP A 74 3.05 -7.17 -9.40
C ASP A 74 3.75 -6.32 -8.34
N ASN A 75 5.05 -6.09 -8.52
CA ASN A 75 5.83 -5.27 -7.59
C ASN A 75 5.46 -3.80 -7.72
N LEU A 76 5.22 -3.14 -6.58
CA LEU A 76 4.84 -1.72 -6.55
C LEU A 76 5.94 -0.86 -5.94
N ILE A 77 6.34 -1.20 -4.71
CA ILE A 77 7.32 -0.45 -3.93
C ILE A 77 8.24 -1.44 -3.24
N LYS A 78 9.56 -1.27 -3.41
CA LYS A 78 10.56 -1.87 -2.53
C LYS A 78 11.00 -0.81 -1.53
N PHE A 79 11.14 -1.21 -0.28
CA PHE A 79 11.53 -0.29 0.79
C PHE A 79 12.57 -0.90 1.71
N ASP A 80 13.20 -0.11 2.57
CA ASP A 80 14.15 -0.59 3.59
C ASP A 80 13.56 -0.38 5.00
N PRO A 81 12.95 -1.42 5.61
CA PRO A 81 12.40 -1.32 6.95
C PRO A 81 13.47 -0.97 8.01
N GLY A 82 14.72 -1.37 7.80
CA GLY A 82 15.83 -1.08 8.70
C GLY A 82 16.17 0.40 8.68
N LEU A 83 16.33 0.97 7.48
CA LEU A 83 16.60 2.40 7.32
C LEU A 83 15.45 3.28 7.80
N ILE A 84 14.19 2.87 7.58
CA ILE A 84 13.01 3.58 8.12
C ILE A 84 13.12 3.67 9.65
N LYS A 85 13.41 2.56 10.32
CA LYS A 85 13.56 2.50 11.78
C LYS A 85 14.80 3.26 12.28
N GLU A 86 15.92 3.17 11.58
CA GLU A 86 17.16 3.90 11.90
C GLU A 86 16.92 5.42 11.91
N LYS A 87 16.08 5.91 11.01
CA LYS A 87 15.69 7.32 10.94
C LYS A 87 14.61 7.74 11.94
N GLY A 88 14.16 6.82 12.80
CA GLY A 88 13.17 7.09 13.84
C GLY A 88 11.72 7.02 13.39
N PHE A 89 11.44 6.44 12.21
CA PHE A 89 10.08 6.27 11.69
C PHE A 89 9.55 4.85 11.93
N VAL A 90 8.23 4.70 11.86
CA VAL A 90 7.54 3.41 11.93
C VAL A 90 7.43 2.83 10.52
N ALA A 91 7.75 1.55 10.33
CA ALA A 91 7.74 0.87 9.03
C ALA A 91 6.42 0.16 8.70
N ASP A 92 5.43 0.21 9.61
CA ASP A 92 4.12 -0.39 9.42
C ASP A 92 3.47 0.17 8.15
N THR A 93 3.01 -0.72 7.27
CA THR A 93 2.47 -0.36 5.96
C THR A 93 0.95 -0.40 6.01
N MET A 94 0.29 0.62 5.49
CA MET A 94 -1.17 0.72 5.50
C MET A 94 -1.73 0.42 4.10
N LEU A 95 -2.83 -0.34 4.05
CA LEU A 95 -3.73 -0.43 2.90
C LEU A 95 -5.04 0.26 3.30
N VAL A 96 -5.31 1.41 2.71
CA VAL A 96 -6.45 2.27 3.04
C VAL A 96 -7.41 2.31 1.86
N ILE A 97 -8.70 2.04 2.09
CA ILE A 97 -9.75 2.19 1.09
C ILE A 97 -10.32 3.61 1.19
N THR A 98 -10.03 4.44 0.19
CA THR A 98 -10.32 5.88 0.22
C THR A 98 -11.80 6.17 -0.04
N ASN A 99 -12.47 5.35 -0.86
CA ASN A 99 -13.90 5.42 -1.13
C ASN A 99 -14.73 4.37 -0.35
N HIS A 100 -14.28 3.97 0.84
CA HIS A 100 -14.93 2.94 1.67
C HIS A 100 -16.44 3.18 1.95
N LEU A 101 -16.90 4.43 1.96
CA LEU A 101 -18.32 4.76 2.17
C LEU A 101 -19.25 4.22 1.06
N ASP A 102 -18.70 3.97 -0.14
CA ASP A 102 -19.43 3.36 -1.24
C ASP A 102 -19.59 1.84 -1.07
N TYR A 103 -18.87 1.25 -0.10
CA TYR A 103 -18.80 -0.19 0.16
C TYR A 103 -19.18 -0.51 1.62
N PRO A 104 -20.46 -0.39 2.01
CA PRO A 104 -20.90 -0.56 3.40
C PRO A 104 -20.77 -1.99 3.93
N SER A 105 -20.61 -2.99 3.05
CA SER A 105 -20.36 -4.39 3.38
C SER A 105 -18.87 -4.74 3.49
N MET A 106 -17.98 -3.74 3.45
CA MET A 106 -16.55 -3.96 3.52
C MET A 106 -16.16 -4.65 4.84
N GLU A 107 -15.44 -5.76 4.74
CA GLU A 107 -14.91 -6.50 5.89
C GLU A 107 -13.39 -6.38 5.94
N LEU A 108 -12.86 -5.96 7.09
CA LEU A 108 -11.43 -5.89 7.36
C LEU A 108 -10.98 -7.15 8.11
N ILE A 109 -10.02 -7.87 7.54
CA ILE A 109 -9.49 -9.12 8.11
C ILE A 109 -8.16 -8.81 8.79
N THR A 110 -8.11 -8.97 10.11
CA THR A 110 -6.94 -8.63 10.93
C THR A 110 -6.56 -9.78 11.87
N GLY A 111 -5.41 -9.66 12.55
CA GLY A 111 -4.96 -10.64 13.56
C GLY A 111 -4.32 -11.91 13.00
N ASN A 112 -3.98 -11.94 11.70
CA ASN A 112 -3.39 -13.09 11.03
C ASN A 112 -2.03 -12.73 10.40
N GLU A 113 -1.19 -13.74 10.19
CA GLU A 113 -0.06 -13.65 9.27
C GLU A 113 -0.58 -13.63 7.82
N VAL A 114 0.03 -12.81 6.97
CA VAL A 114 -0.42 -12.59 5.58
C VAL A 114 0.76 -12.59 4.61
N TYR A 115 0.52 -13.09 3.40
CA TYR A 115 1.51 -13.19 2.33
C TYR A 115 1.18 -12.23 1.18
N ALA A 116 2.15 -11.41 0.79
CA ALA A 116 1.98 -10.34 -0.18
C ALA A 116 1.58 -10.87 -1.56
N GLY A 117 0.45 -10.38 -2.09
CA GLY A 117 -0.13 -10.83 -3.35
C GLY A 117 -0.96 -12.11 -3.25
N GLU A 118 -1.12 -12.70 -2.06
CA GLU A 118 -1.84 -13.97 -1.87
C GLU A 118 -2.99 -13.86 -0.87
N SER A 119 -2.72 -13.32 0.32
CA SER A 119 -3.72 -13.27 1.40
C SER A 119 -4.73 -12.15 1.22
N THR A 120 -6.01 -12.45 1.44
CA THR A 120 -7.07 -11.45 1.49
C THR A 120 -7.09 -10.72 2.82
N VAL A 121 -6.98 -9.39 2.79
CA VAL A 121 -7.04 -8.53 4.00
C VAL A 121 -8.27 -7.60 4.03
N VAL A 122 -8.92 -7.40 2.88
CA VAL A 122 -10.17 -6.65 2.75
C VAL A 122 -11.10 -7.43 1.81
N LYS A 123 -12.38 -7.53 2.17
CA LYS A 123 -13.45 -8.06 1.31
C LYS A 123 -14.52 -6.99 1.11
N PHE A 124 -15.20 -7.04 -0.03
CA PHE A 124 -16.26 -6.12 -0.44
C PHE A 124 -17.53 -6.89 -0.77
#